data_AF-A0A8T6V3E2-F1
#
_entry.id   AF-A0A8T6V3E2-F1
#
_cell.length_a   1.000
_cell.length_b   1.000
_cell.length_c   1.000
_cell.angle_alpha   90.00
_cell.angle_beta   90.00
_cell.angle_gamma   90.00
#
_symmetry.space_group_name_H-M   'P 1'
#
loop_
_entity.id
_entity.type
_entity.pdbx_description
1 polymer ?
#
loop_
_entity_poly.entity_id
_entity_poly.type
_entity_poly.pdbx_seq_one_letter_code
_entity_poly.pdbx_strand_id
1 'polypeptide(L)' 'MESVMNQYGREGWNMDFMVIEHKRFVLFWERESAVLTFSRQL' A
#
# COMPACT_ATOMS: atom_id res chain seq x y z
N MET A 1 6.30 -3.18 -5.86
CA MET A 1 4.91 -2.91 -5.41
C MET A 1 3.93 -3.76 -6.20
N GLU A 2 3.82 -3.53 -7.52
CA GLU A 2 2.91 -4.28 -8.41
C GLU A 2 3.07 -5.81 -8.32
N SER A 3 4.30 -6.33 -8.38
CA SER A 3 4.56 -7.78 -8.30
C SER A 3 4.01 -8.44 -7.03
N VAL A 4 4.13 -7.76 -5.89
CA VAL A 4 3.65 -8.22 -4.59
C VAL A 4 2.12 -8.16 -4.52
N MET A 5 1.51 -7.09 -5.05
CA MET A 5 0.05 -6.98 -5.14
C MET A 5 -0.54 -8.07 -6.04
N ASN A 6 0.10 -8.32 -7.19
CA ASN A 6 -0.33 -9.37 -8.11
C ASN A 6 -0.22 -10.76 -7.47
N GLN A 7 0.81 -11.00 -6.65
CA GLN A 7 0.91 -12.23 -5.88
C GLN A 7 -0.27 -12.37 -4.91
N TYR A 8 -0.57 -11.36 -4.10
CA TYR A 8 -1.70 -11.39 -3.18
C TYR A 8 -3.05 -11.56 -3.90
N GLY A 9 -3.23 -10.91 -5.05
CA GLY A 9 -4.41 -11.09 -5.90
C GLY A 9 -4.57 -12.53 -6.41
N ARG A 10 -3.48 -13.18 -6.84
CA ARG A 10 -3.49 -14.60 -7.22
C ARG A 10 -3.80 -15.53 -6.05
N GLU A 11 -3.41 -15.14 -4.83
CA GLU A 11 -3.70 -15.87 -3.60
C GLU A 11 -5.14 -15.62 -3.08
N GLY A 12 -5.93 -14.82 -3.80
CA GLY A 12 -7.35 -14.55 -3.48
C GLY A 12 -7.54 -13.44 -2.43
N TRP A 13 -6.51 -12.63 -2.17
CA TRP A 13 -6.65 -11.42 -1.37
C TRP A 13 -7.24 -10.29 -2.22
N ASN A 14 -8.17 -9.54 -1.64
CA ASN A 14 -8.72 -8.33 -2.24
C ASN A 14 -8.13 -7.10 -1.55
N MET A 15 -7.79 -6.08 -2.32
CA MET A 15 -7.36 -4.79 -1.78
C MET A 15 -8.59 -3.99 -1.38
N ASP A 16 -8.71 -3.64 -0.10
CA ASP A 16 -9.86 -2.90 0.41
C ASP A 16 -9.66 -1.39 0.24
N PHE A 17 -8.52 -0.89 0.73
CA PHE A 17 -8.18 0.52 0.63
C PHE A 17 -6.67 0.74 0.66
N MET A 18 -6.27 1.89 0.14
CA MET A 18 -4.90 2.39 0.16
C MET A 18 -4.92 3.80 0.76
N VAL A 19 -4.02 4.05 1.69
CA VAL A 19 -3.78 5.38 2.25
C VAL A 19 -2.39 5.84 1.81
N ILE A 20 -2.32 7.00 1.17
CA ILE A 20 -1.07 7.64 0.80
C ILE A 20 -0.79 8.76 1.80
N GLU A 21 0.35 8.67 2.47
CA GLU A 21 0.82 9.64 3.44
C GLU A 21 1.98 10.43 2.85
N HIS A 22 1.82 11.76 2.82
CA HIS A 22 2.90 12.67 2.49
C HIS A 22 3.38 13.34 3.77
N LYS A 23 4.64 13.12 4.13
CA LYS A 23 5.25 13.71 5.32
C LYS A 23 6.43 14.59 4.93
N ARG A 24 6.32 15.88 5.26
CA ARG A 24 7.41 16.83 5.14
C ARG A 24 8.33 16.72 6.36
N PHE A 25 9.62 16.59 6.09
CA PHE A 25 10.71 16.60 7.05
C PHE A 25 11.47 17.94 6.97
N VAL A 26 12.56 18.07 7.74
CA VAL A 26 13.36 19.31 7.79
C VAL A 26 14.06 19.55 6.46
N LEU A 27 14.09 20.81 6.00
CA LEU A 27 14.82 21.30 4.82
C LEU A 27 14.54 20.51 3.53
N PHE A 28 13.45 20.80 2.81
CA PHE A 28 13.03 20.20 1.52
C PHE A 28 12.87 18.67 1.46
N TRP A 29 13.17 17.96 2.53
CA TRP A 29 12.99 16.52 2.55
C TRP A 29 11.51 16.19 2.69
N GLU A 30 11.03 15.33 1.81
CA GLU A 30 9.69 14.78 1.85
C GLU A 30 9.75 13.26 1.73
N ARG A 31 8.79 12.59 2.36
CA ARG A 31 8.61 11.15 2.24
C ARG A 31 7.17 10.89 1.88
N GLU A 32 6.99 10.09 0.84
CA GLU A 32 5.71 9.48 0.51
C GLU A 32 5.69 8.03 1.00
N SER A 33 4.57 7.60 1.57
CA SER A 33 4.36 6.23 2.02
C SER A 33 2.96 5.79 1.62
N ALA A 34 2.83 4.60 1.04
CA ALA A 34 1.54 4.00 0.74
C ALA A 34 1.30 2.80 1.67
N VAL A 35 0.20 2.85 2.43
CA VAL A 35 -0.27 1.75 3.27
C VAL A 35 -1.44 1.09 2.55
N LEU A 36 -1.30 -0.19 2.23
CA LEU A 36 -2.32 -0.97 1.53
C LEU A 36 -2.88 -2.01 2.48
N THR A 37 -4.21 -2.07 2.56
CA THR A 37 -4.91 -3.07 3.35
C THR A 37 -5.55 -4.09 2.43
N PHE A 38 -5.32 -5.36 2.73
CA PHE A 38 -5.89 -6.49 2.02
C PHE A 38 -6.77 -7.31 2.97
N SER A 39 -7.92 -7.75 2.49
CA SER A 39 -8.76 -8.73 3.15
C SER A 39 -8.91 -9.98 2.30
N ARG A 40 -9.30 -11.07 2.93
CA ARG A 40 -9.64 -12.32 2.26
C ARG A 40 -10.80 -12.96 3.01
N GLN A 41 -11.85 -13.35 2.28
CA GLN A 41 -12.87 -14.24 2.82
C GLN A 41 -12.26 -15.64 2.98
N LEU A 42 -12.40 -16.21 4.18
CA LEU A 42 -12.04 -17.61 4.47
C LEU A 42 -13.11 -18.57 3.97
#